data_AF-A0A7J9NDS1-F1
#
_entry.id   AF-A0A7J9NDS1-F1
#
_cell.length_a   1.000
_cell.length_b   1.000
_cell.length_c   1.000
_cell.angle_alpha   90.00
_cell.angle_beta   90.00
_cell.angle_gamma   90.00
#
_symmetry.space_group_name_H-M   'P 1'
#
loop_
_entity.id
_entity.type
_entity.pdbx_description
1 polymer ?
#
loop_
_entity_poly.entity_id
_entity_poly.type
_entity_poly.pdbx_seq_one_letter_code
_entity_poly.pdbx_strand_id
1 'polypeptide(L)'
;MIDGIRRFHEQDKEAKKEFYSRDNSRKVIYNSNFDLYVAEAANWRDTLRCVMAPCQPLPQELPAVCRDIMIEYSNRVMKLGLTLLELLSEALGLNRSYLEDIGCGEGLLMVGHYYPPCPEPD
;
A
#
# COMPACT_ATOMS: atom_id res chain seq x y z
N MET A 1 3.00 -11.69 2.65
CA MET A 1 2.84 -10.21 2.69
C MET A 1 3.36 -9.61 4.00
N ILE A 2 2.79 -9.98 5.15
CA ILE A 2 3.17 -9.45 6.48
C ILE A 2 4.69 -9.57 6.73
N ASP A 3 5.26 -10.77 6.59
CA ASP A 3 6.70 -10.98 6.77
C ASP A 3 7.56 -10.19 5.77
N GLY A 4 7.06 -9.95 4.56
CA GLY A 4 7.75 -9.14 3.55
C GLY A 4 7.85 -7.67 3.98
N ILE A 5 6.75 -7.10 4.49
CA ILE A 5 6.75 -5.73 5.05
C ILE A 5 7.66 -5.65 6.27
N ARG A 6 7.57 -6.62 7.20
CA ARG A 6 8.46 -6.67 8.36
C ARG A 6 9.93 -6.67 7.93
N ARG A 7 10.31 -7.58 7.01
CA ARG A 7 11.66 -7.66 6.46
C ARG A 7 12.12 -6.34 5.84
N PHE A 8 11.23 -5.59 5.18
CA PHE A 8 11.56 -4.25 4.66
C PHE A 8 11.90 -3.27 5.79
N HIS A 9 11.04 -3.17 6.81
CA HIS A 9 11.19 -2.21 7.91
C HIS A 9 12.35 -2.51 8.84
N GLU A 10 12.71 -3.79 9.00
CA GLU A 10 13.84 -4.25 9.82
C GLU A 10 15.22 -4.13 9.12
N GLN A 11 15.27 -3.67 7.85
CA GLN A 11 16.54 -3.36 7.20
C GLN A 11 17.25 -2.17 7.83
N ASP A 12 18.57 -2.11 7.58
CA ASP A 12 19.38 -0.93 7.87
C ASP A 12 18.83 0.33 7.21
N LYS A 13 19.09 1.47 7.87
CA LYS A 13 18.60 2.78 7.43
C LYS A 13 19.02 3.11 6.00
N GLU A 14 20.23 2.74 5.59
CA GLU A 14 20.74 3.01 4.23
C GLU A 14 19.91 2.31 3.15
N ALA A 15 19.46 1.07 3.37
CA ALA A 15 18.61 0.36 2.42
C ALA A 15 17.20 0.98 2.31
N LYS A 16 16.68 1.54 3.41
CA LYS A 16 15.37 2.21 3.42
C LYS A 16 15.41 3.64 2.89
N LYS A 17 16.57 4.31 2.95
CA LYS A 17 16.77 5.71 2.57
C LYS A 17 16.46 5.98 1.10
N GLU A 18 16.73 5.02 0.21
CA GLU A 18 16.42 5.11 -1.23
C GLU A 18 14.91 5.35 -1.49
N PHE A 19 14.07 4.76 -0.65
CA PHE A 19 12.62 4.86 -0.74
C PHE A 19 12.08 6.06 0.04
N TYR A 20 12.89 6.71 0.88
CA TYR A 20 12.41 7.80 1.72
C TYR A 20 12.00 9.00 0.88
N SER A 21 10.73 9.40 0.99
CA SER A 21 10.21 10.58 0.29
C SER A 21 8.94 11.12 0.96
N ARG A 22 8.68 12.40 0.75
CA ARG A 22 7.38 13.06 1.02
C ARG A 22 6.69 13.54 -0.26
N ASP A 23 7.29 13.29 -1.42
CA ASP A 23 6.69 13.55 -2.73
C ASP A 23 5.69 12.45 -3.09
N ASN A 24 4.41 12.77 -2.98
CA ASN A 24 3.29 11.86 -3.24
C ASN A 24 3.12 11.51 -4.73
N SER A 25 3.84 12.15 -5.65
CA SER A 25 3.83 11.77 -7.07
C SER A 25 4.59 10.46 -7.34
N ARG A 26 5.50 10.07 -6.42
CA ARG A 26 6.23 8.79 -6.50
C ARG A 26 5.30 7.61 -6.23
N LYS A 27 5.45 6.55 -7.02
CA LYS A 27 4.65 5.32 -6.86
C LYS A 27 5.06 4.52 -5.62
N VAL A 28 6.34 4.52 -5.26
CA VAL A 28 6.91 3.80 -4.11
C VAL A 28 7.56 4.80 -3.16
N ILE A 29 7.08 4.83 -1.93
CA ILE A 29 7.51 5.78 -0.90
C ILE A 29 7.59 5.06 0.43
N TYR A 30 8.68 5.31 1.16
CA TYR A 30 8.80 5.04 2.57
C TYR A 30 8.78 6.37 3.33
N ASN A 31 8.02 6.47 4.40
CA ASN A 31 8.14 7.56 5.34
C ASN A 31 7.64 7.17 6.72
N SER A 32 8.01 8.00 7.69
CA SER A 32 7.35 8.07 8.98
C SER A 32 6.46 9.29 8.97
N ASN A 33 5.26 9.19 9.56
CA ASN A 33 4.34 10.33 9.73
C ASN A 33 3.98 11.04 8.41
N PHE A 34 3.02 10.51 7.65
CA PHE A 34 2.67 11.04 6.33
C PHE A 34 2.20 12.50 6.37
N ASP A 35 1.60 12.92 7.49
CA ASP A 35 0.98 14.21 7.77
C ASP A 35 1.80 15.12 8.70
N LEU A 36 3.08 14.80 8.92
CA LEU A 36 3.95 15.44 9.92
C LEU A 36 3.91 16.98 9.99
N TYR A 37 3.73 17.66 8.85
CA TYR A 37 3.77 19.13 8.78
C TYR A 37 2.41 19.80 8.91
N VAL A 38 1.33 19.02 8.99
CA VAL A 38 -0.05 19.53 9.07
C VAL A 38 -0.82 18.96 10.26
N ALA A 39 -0.45 17.78 10.75
CA ALA A 39 -1.06 17.17 11.91
C ALA A 39 -0.59 17.83 13.22
N GLU A 40 -1.50 17.91 14.19
CA GLU A 40 -1.21 18.42 15.55
C GLU A 40 -0.26 17.50 16.32
N ALA A 41 -0.31 16.20 16.03
CA ALA A 41 0.52 15.18 16.67
C ALA A 41 1.08 14.17 15.64
N ALA A 42 2.25 13.63 15.95
CA ALA A 42 2.86 12.57 15.18
C ALA A 42 2.20 11.21 15.47
N ASN A 43 1.92 10.45 14.42
CA ASN A 43 1.56 9.05 14.46
C ASN A 43 2.79 8.17 14.76
N TRP A 44 2.65 7.24 15.72
CA TRP A 44 3.70 6.27 16.07
C TRP A 44 3.74 5.08 15.09
N ARG A 45 4.04 5.35 13.81
CA ARG A 45 4.17 4.33 12.76
C ARG A 45 5.07 4.76 11.62
N ASP A 46 5.69 3.75 11.01
CA ASP A 46 6.36 3.82 9.74
C ASP A 46 5.48 3.21 8.63
N THR A 47 5.63 3.71 7.40
CA THR A 47 4.78 3.30 6.28
C THR A 47 5.58 3.11 5.01
N LEU A 48 5.50 1.93 4.41
CA LEU A 48 5.82 1.70 3.00
C LEU A 48 4.53 1.80 2.18
N ARG A 49 4.47 2.77 1.28
CA ARG A 49 3.35 3.03 0.38
C ARG A 49 3.73 2.65 -1.05
N CYS A 50 2.87 1.91 -1.72
CA CYS A 50 3.10 1.46 -3.10
C CYS A 50 1.81 1.49 -3.94
N VAL A 51 1.79 2.34 -4.98
CA VAL A 51 0.71 2.39 -5.97
C VAL A 51 0.92 1.24 -6.96
N MET A 52 0.06 0.22 -6.93
CA MET A 52 0.17 -1.00 -7.75
C MET A 52 -0.71 -0.98 -9.00
N ALA A 53 -1.78 -0.18 -9.01
CA ALA A 53 -2.66 0.01 -10.17
C ALA A 53 -3.07 1.49 -10.31
N PRO A 54 -3.43 1.97 -11.51
CA PRO A 54 -3.56 1.21 -12.77
C PRO A 54 -2.21 0.85 -13.41
N CYS A 55 -1.17 1.63 -13.14
CA CYS A 55 0.17 1.41 -13.68
C CYS A 55 1.13 0.91 -12.59
N GLN A 56 1.30 -0.41 -12.52
CA GLN A 56 2.24 -1.04 -11.59
C GLN A 56 3.66 -0.44 -11.74
N PRO A 57 4.43 -0.26 -10.65
CA PRO A 57 5.83 0.11 -10.74
C PRO A 57 6.63 -0.98 -11.47
N LEU A 58 7.74 -0.59 -12.08
CA LEU A 58 8.69 -1.57 -12.61
C LEU A 58 9.24 -2.39 -11.43
N PRO A 59 9.49 -3.70 -11.60
CA PRO A 59 9.93 -4.54 -10.50
C PRO A 59 11.16 -3.97 -9.75
N GLN A 60 12.12 -3.39 -10.47
CA GLN A 60 13.31 -2.77 -9.89
C GLN A 60 13.02 -1.56 -8.98
N GLU A 61 11.89 -0.88 -9.14
CA GLU A 61 11.47 0.24 -8.29
C GLU A 61 10.90 -0.24 -6.94
N LEU A 62 10.58 -1.53 -6.81
CA LEU A 62 10.10 -2.12 -5.57
C LEU A 62 11.27 -2.59 -4.69
N PRO A 63 11.14 -2.52 -3.35
CA PRO A 63 12.16 -3.00 -2.44
C PRO A 63 12.46 -4.48 -2.67
N ALA A 64 13.71 -4.81 -2.96
CA ALA A 64 14.11 -6.16 -3.38
C ALA A 64 13.69 -7.25 -2.38
N VAL A 65 13.73 -6.93 -1.07
CA VAL A 65 13.39 -7.87 0.01
C VAL A 65 11.92 -8.31 0.05
N CYS A 66 11.01 -7.56 -0.57
CA CYS A 66 9.57 -7.85 -0.59
C CYS A 66 8.91 -7.72 -1.97
N ARG A 67 9.68 -7.46 -3.03
CA ARG A 67 9.22 -7.24 -4.41
C ARG A 67 8.25 -8.31 -4.91
N ASP A 68 8.70 -9.57 -4.97
CA ASP A 68 7.91 -10.63 -5.60
C ASP A 68 6.64 -10.92 -4.78
N ILE A 69 6.77 -10.86 -3.46
CA ILE A 69 5.65 -10.98 -2.51
C ILE A 69 4.61 -9.87 -2.75
N MET A 70 5.06 -8.63 -2.97
CA MET A 70 4.17 -7.50 -3.24
C MET A 70 3.42 -7.65 -4.55
N ILE A 71 4.12 -8.04 -5.63
CA ILE A 71 3.52 -8.25 -6.96
C ILE A 71 2.50 -9.40 -6.91
N GLU A 72 2.85 -10.53 -6.30
CA GLU A 72 1.91 -11.65 -6.21
C GLU A 72 0.68 -11.26 -5.37
N TYR A 73 0.90 -10.64 -4.22
CA TYR A 73 -0.19 -10.23 -3.33
C TYR A 73 -1.10 -9.18 -3.97
N SER A 74 -0.55 -8.19 -4.68
CA SER A 74 -1.36 -7.18 -5.38
C SER A 74 -2.27 -7.82 -6.41
N ASN A 75 -1.78 -8.78 -7.19
CA ASN A 75 -2.60 -9.50 -8.18
C ASN A 75 -3.76 -10.28 -7.53
N ARG A 76 -3.50 -10.92 -6.39
CA ARG A 76 -4.52 -11.65 -5.63
C ARG A 76 -5.57 -10.70 -5.04
N VAL A 77 -5.15 -9.60 -4.44
CA VAL A 77 -6.04 -8.59 -3.85
C VAL A 77 -6.86 -7.89 -4.92
N MET A 78 -6.26 -7.59 -6.08
CA MET A 78 -6.96 -6.98 -7.20
C MET A 78 -8.11 -7.86 -7.68
N LYS A 79 -7.84 -9.16 -7.90
CA LYS A 79 -8.89 -10.14 -8.25
C LYS A 79 -9.99 -10.22 -7.20
N LEU A 80 -9.61 -10.25 -5.92
CA LEU A 80 -10.58 -10.27 -4.81
C LEU A 80 -11.44 -9.00 -4.81
N GLY A 81 -10.84 -7.83 -5.00
CA GLY A 81 -11.53 -6.54 -5.05
C GLY A 81 -12.58 -6.49 -6.16
N LEU A 82 -12.22 -6.92 -7.37
CA LEU A 82 -13.16 -7.02 -8.50
C LEU A 82 -14.34 -7.95 -8.18
N THR A 83 -14.07 -9.14 -7.64
CA THR A 83 -15.13 -10.08 -7.24
C THR A 83 -16.06 -9.48 -6.17
N LEU A 84 -15.52 -8.72 -5.21
CA LEU A 84 -16.35 -8.04 -4.22
C LEU A 84 -17.20 -6.92 -4.83
N LEU A 85 -16.66 -6.17 -5.79
CA LEU A 85 -17.41 -5.15 -6.51
C LEU A 85 -18.57 -5.76 -7.30
N GLU A 86 -18.36 -6.90 -7.96
CA GLU A 86 -19.42 -7.64 -8.65
C GLU A 86 -20.57 -8.02 -7.70
N LEU A 87 -20.24 -8.58 -6.53
CA LEU A 87 -21.23 -8.97 -5.52
C LEU A 87 -21.96 -7.75 -4.92
N LEU A 88 -21.25 -6.64 -4.70
CA LEU A 88 -21.84 -5.40 -4.22
C LEU A 88 -22.81 -4.80 -5.25
N SER A 89 -22.48 -4.87 -6.55
CA SER A 89 -23.40 -4.46 -7.61
C SER A 89 -24.69 -5.26 -7.57
N GLU A 90 -24.61 -6.59 -7.49
CA GLU A 90 -25.80 -7.46 -7.39
C GLU A 90 -26.62 -7.15 -6.13
N ALA A 91 -25.98 -6.95 -4.98
CA ALA A 91 -26.65 -6.62 -3.72
C ALA A 91 -27.39 -5.27 -3.75
N LEU A 92 -26.93 -4.33 -4.58
CA LEU A 92 -27.58 -3.04 -4.83
C LEU A 92 -28.70 -3.13 -5.89
N GLY A 93 -28.97 -4.31 -6.45
CA GLY A 93 -29.95 -4.49 -7.53
C GLY A 93 -29.47 -3.96 -8.89
N LEU A 94 -28.15 -3.80 -9.07
CA LEU A 94 -27.52 -3.33 -10.30
C LEU A 94 -27.04 -4.51 -11.15
N ASN A 95 -26.65 -4.23 -12.39
CA ASN A 95 -25.92 -5.22 -13.20
C ASN A 95 -24.61 -5.58 -12.47
N ARG A 96 -24.26 -6.87 -12.42
CA ARG A 96 -23.03 -7.39 -11.81
C ARG A 96 -21.77 -6.60 -12.20
N SER A 97 -21.63 -6.15 -13.44
CA SER A 97 -20.45 -5.39 -13.88
C SER A 97 -20.49 -3.90 -13.54
N TYR A 98 -21.61 -3.37 -13.02
CA TYR A 98 -21.86 -1.93 -12.94
C TYR A 98 -20.75 -1.13 -12.23
N LEU A 99 -20.31 -1.59 -11.06
CA LEU A 99 -19.27 -0.86 -10.29
C LEU A 99 -17.91 -0.92 -10.99
N GLU A 100 -17.60 -2.01 -11.70
CA GLU A 100 -16.40 -2.11 -12.52
C GLU A 100 -16.49 -1.20 -13.74
N ASP A 101 -17.64 -1.17 -14.43
CA ASP A 101 -17.88 -0.37 -15.63
C ASP A 101 -17.73 1.14 -15.38
N ILE A 102 -18.02 1.61 -14.17
CA ILE A 102 -17.81 3.01 -13.76
C ILE A 102 -16.43 3.28 -13.16
N GLY A 103 -15.51 2.29 -13.20
CA GLY A 103 -14.11 2.45 -12.82
C GLY A 103 -13.79 2.24 -11.34
N CYS A 104 -14.70 1.70 -10.51
CA CYS A 104 -14.41 1.51 -9.07
C CYS A 104 -13.26 0.51 -8.81
N GLY A 105 -12.93 -0.33 -9.78
CA GLY A 105 -11.87 -1.33 -9.67
C GLY A 105 -10.49 -0.85 -10.12
N GLU A 106 -10.31 0.33 -10.71
CA GLU A 106 -9.05 0.65 -11.42
C GLU A 106 -7.83 0.89 -10.52
N GLY A 107 -8.06 1.23 -9.25
CA GLY A 107 -7.03 1.66 -8.32
C GLY A 107 -6.62 0.57 -7.32
N LEU A 108 -5.32 0.47 -7.05
CA LEU A 108 -4.80 -0.34 -5.95
C LEU A 108 -3.63 0.37 -5.28
N LEU A 109 -3.83 0.77 -4.04
CA LEU A 109 -2.80 1.30 -3.16
C LEU A 109 -2.48 0.28 -2.07
N MET A 110 -1.23 -0.18 -2.02
CA MET A 110 -0.74 -1.01 -0.93
C MET A 110 -0.04 -0.15 0.12
N VAL A 111 -0.38 -0.39 1.39
CA VAL A 111 0.19 0.33 2.52
C VAL A 111 0.66 -0.68 3.57
N GLY A 112 1.97 -0.76 3.76
CA GLY A 112 2.64 -1.62 4.73
C GLY A 112 3.05 -0.83 5.96
N HIS A 113 2.19 -0.82 6.97
CA HIS A 113 2.46 -0.15 8.24
C HIS A 113 3.35 -0.99 9.16
N TYR A 114 4.18 -0.30 9.95
CA TYR A 114 5.01 -0.89 10.98
C TYR A 114 4.95 -0.02 12.24
N TYR A 115 4.58 -0.65 13.35
CA TYR A 115 4.35 0.01 14.64
C TYR A 115 5.45 -0.44 15.60
N PRO A 116 6.52 0.34 15.79
CA PRO A 116 7.53 0.01 16.79
C PRO A 116 6.93 0.11 18.20
N PRO A 117 7.54 -0.56 19.22
CA PRO A 117 7.11 -0.41 20.61
C PRO A 117 7.04 1.07 21.01
N CYS A 118 5.92 1.48 21.63
CA CYS A 118 5.76 2.82 22.18
C CYS A 118 6.07 2.78 23.68
N PRO A 119 6.97 3.64 24.21
CA PRO A 119 7.26 3.68 25.65
C PRO A 119 6.06 4.16 26.47
N GLU A 120 5.19 4.98 25.89
CA GLU A 120 4.00 5.56 26.52
C GLU A 120 2.80 5.40 25.57
N PRO A 121 2.11 4.24 25.56
CA PRO A 121 1.03 3.94 24.62
C PRO A 121 -0.36 4.48 25.00
N ASP A 122 -0.53 4.94 26.25
CA ASP A 122 -1.79 5.51 26.79
C ASP A 122 -1.87 7.03 26.55
#